data_AF-A0A646I976-F1
#
_entry.id   AF-A0A646I976-F1
#
_cell.length_a   1.000
_cell.length_b   1.000
_cell.length_c   1.000
_cell.angle_alpha   90.00
_cell.angle_beta   90.00
_cell.angle_gamma   90.00
#
_symmetry.space_group_name_H-M   'P 1'
#
loop_
_entity.id
_entity.type
_entity.pdbx_description
1 polymer ?
#
loop_
_entity_poly.entity_id
_entity_poly.type
_entity_poly.pdbx_seq_one_letter_code
_entity_poly.pdbx_strand_id
1 'polypeptide(L)'
;MNVLLQVSTLPSTLRVRLTDEEFERFYEEVDLLECLKSARRDLEAIGLLLCCQGARLNVFPSGMTRQMTEGRLAYLSQAGKELSDDDLVDIFAPADCSEVTSLEGQLAAMRELFRMKRN
;
A
#
# COMPACT_ATOMS: atom_id res chain seq x y z
N MET A 1 -19.57 -2.09 1.66
CA MET A 1 -18.70 -3.27 1.60
C MET A 1 -17.52 -3.06 2.51
N ASN A 2 -17.33 -3.94 3.49
CA ASN A 2 -16.19 -3.89 4.40
C ASN A 2 -15.18 -4.98 4.03
N VAL A 3 -13.92 -4.74 4.37
CA VAL A 3 -12.82 -5.68 4.14
C VAL A 3 -12.10 -5.95 5.45
N LEU A 4 -11.73 -7.21 5.65
CA LEU A 4 -10.89 -7.62 6.76
C LEU A 4 -9.55 -8.10 6.23
N LEU A 5 -8.49 -7.58 6.85
CA LEU A 5 -7.11 -7.89 6.55
C LEU A 5 -6.49 -8.60 7.76
N GLN A 6 -5.94 -9.78 7.54
CA GLN A 6 -5.12 -10.48 8.54
C GLN A 6 -3.70 -10.58 7.98
N VAL A 7 -2.73 -10.13 8.78
CA VAL A 7 -1.34 -9.92 8.36
C VAL A 7 -0.39 -10.68 9.28
N SER A 8 0.65 -11.30 8.74
CA SER A 8 1.75 -11.92 9.49
C SER A 8 3.08 -11.64 8.79
N THR A 9 4.18 -11.53 9.54
CA THR A 9 5.51 -11.11 9.03
C THR A 9 6.54 -12.23 8.92
N LEU A 10 6.23 -13.47 9.32
CA LEU A 10 7.12 -14.64 9.15
C LEU A 10 6.29 -15.93 9.01
N PRO A 11 5.93 -16.38 7.79
CA PRO A 11 6.14 -15.72 6.50
C PRO A 11 5.29 -14.43 6.34
N SER A 12 5.73 -13.54 5.44
CA SER A 12 5.00 -12.34 5.05
C SER A 12 3.74 -12.74 4.29
N THR A 13 2.60 -12.63 4.97
CA THR A 13 1.31 -13.12 4.46
C THR A 13 0.20 -12.12 4.72
N LEU A 14 -0.76 -12.10 3.79
CA LEU A 14 -1.98 -11.29 3.86
C LEU A 14 -3.18 -12.15 3.48
N ARG A 15 -4.17 -12.21 4.37
CA ARG A 15 -5.50 -12.74 4.05
C ARG A 15 -6.48 -11.59 3.90
N VAL A 16 -7.19 -11.57 2.79
CA VAL A 16 -8.22 -10.58 2.47
C VAL A 16 -9.57 -11.27 2.42
N ARG A 17 -10.54 -10.74 3.17
CA ARG A 17 -11.93 -11.20 3.15
C ARG A 17 -12.88 -10.02 2.98
N LEU A 18 -13.76 -10.07 1.98
CA LEU A 18 -14.88 -9.14 1.87
C LEU A 18 -16.03 -9.65 2.76
N THR A 19 -16.66 -8.78 3.54
CA THR A 19 -17.68 -9.21 4.50
C THR A 19 -19.00 -9.61 3.85
N ASP A 20 -19.27 -9.06 2.66
CA ASP A 20 -20.58 -9.11 2.01
C ASP A 20 -20.57 -10.02 0.77
N GLU A 21 -19.43 -10.67 0.47
CA GLU A 21 -19.23 -11.56 -0.67
C GLU A 21 -18.47 -12.83 -0.27
N GLU A 22 -18.59 -13.90 -1.06
CA GLU A 22 -17.73 -15.08 -0.97
C GLU A 22 -16.35 -14.81 -1.59
N PHE A 23 -15.73 -13.69 -1.20
CA PHE A 23 -14.40 -13.31 -1.59
C PHE A 23 -13.44 -13.50 -0.41
N GLU A 24 -12.59 -14.49 -0.56
CA GLU A 24 -11.46 -14.73 0.33
C GLU A 24 -10.24 -15.09 -0.49
N ARG A 25 -9.12 -14.41 -0.21
CA ARG A 25 -7.83 -14.67 -0.85
C ARG A 25 -6.72 -14.63 0.17
N PHE A 26 -5.67 -15.40 -0.12
CA PHE A 26 -4.47 -15.49 0.68
C PHE A 26 -3.27 -15.20 -0.22
N TYR A 27 -2.38 -14.35 0.27
CA TYR A 27 -1.18 -13.90 -0.43
C TYR A 27 0.02 -14.18 0.46
N GLU A 28 1.06 -14.77 -0.13
CA GLU A 28 2.37 -14.98 0.47
C GLU A 28 3.40 -14.44 -0.51
N GLU A 29 4.15 -13.43 -0.08
CA GLU A 29 5.10 -12.71 -0.92
C GLU A 29 6.40 -12.46 -0.15
N VAL A 30 7.39 -11.88 -0.82
CA VAL A 30 8.68 -11.54 -0.22
C VAL A 30 8.58 -10.56 0.96
N ASP A 31 7.53 -9.74 1.01
CA ASP A 31 7.23 -8.83 2.12
C ASP A 31 5.75 -8.39 2.11
N LEU A 32 5.35 -7.63 3.13
CA LEU A 32 3.97 -7.16 3.28
C LEU A 32 3.54 -6.16 2.20
N LEU A 33 4.47 -5.40 1.63
CA LEU A 33 4.15 -4.46 0.56
C LEU A 33 3.78 -5.21 -0.71
N GLU A 34 4.52 -6.26 -1.08
CA GLU A 34 4.16 -7.10 -2.23
C GLU A 34 2.86 -7.86 -1.96
N CYS A 35 2.63 -8.34 -0.74
CA CYS A 35 1.32 -8.91 -0.36
C CYS A 35 0.17 -7.92 -0.64
N LEU A 36 0.33 -6.65 -0.22
CA LEU A 36 -0.65 -5.60 -0.46
C LEU A 36 -0.84 -5.34 -1.96
N LYS A 37 0.24 -5.29 -2.75
CA LYS A 37 0.14 -5.10 -4.21
C LYS A 37 -0.59 -6.23 -4.89
N SER A 38 -0.31 -7.49 -4.52
CA SER A 38 -0.98 -8.66 -5.08
C SER A 38 -2.48 -8.65 -4.72
N ALA A 39 -2.83 -8.34 -3.47
CA ALA A 39 -4.22 -8.13 -3.08
C ALA A 39 -4.91 -7.00 -3.86
N ARG A 40 -4.24 -5.87 -4.04
CA ARG A 40 -4.78 -4.74 -4.81
C ARG A 40 -5.02 -5.09 -6.26
N ARG A 41 -4.15 -5.83 -6.93
CA ARG A 41 -4.37 -6.26 -8.32
C ARG A 41 -5.66 -7.04 -8.46
N ASP A 42 -5.92 -7.98 -7.56
CA ASP A 42 -7.14 -8.81 -7.60
C ASP A 42 -8.40 -7.98 -7.30
N LEU A 43 -8.35 -7.11 -6.29
CA LEU A 43 -9.47 -6.23 -5.94
C LEU A 43 -9.76 -5.22 -7.06
N GLU A 44 -8.72 -4.61 -7.63
CA GLU A 44 -8.84 -3.64 -8.71
C GLU A 44 -9.38 -4.28 -9.99
N ALA A 45 -9.03 -5.53 -10.28
CA ALA A 45 -9.55 -6.29 -11.41
C ALA A 45 -11.07 -6.51 -11.34
N ILE A 46 -11.65 -6.50 -10.15
CA ILE A 46 -13.10 -6.57 -9.92
C ILE A 46 -13.73 -5.19 -9.63
N GLY A 47 -12.98 -4.10 -9.87
CA GLY A 47 -13.47 -2.72 -9.75
C GLY A 47 -13.45 -2.15 -8.34
N LEU A 48 -12.67 -2.72 -7.41
CA LEU A 48 -12.58 -2.28 -6.02
C LEU A 48 -11.23 -1.61 -5.71
N LEU A 49 -11.29 -0.46 -5.06
CA LEU A 49 -10.12 0.20 -4.47
C LEU A 49 -10.08 -0.02 -2.97
N LEU A 50 -8.91 -0.39 -2.45
CA LEU A 50 -8.70 -0.58 -1.03
C LEU A 50 -8.38 0.76 -0.34
N CYS A 51 -9.27 1.23 0.54
CA CYS A 51 -9.10 2.51 1.26
C CYS A 51 -8.10 2.40 2.44
N CYS A 52 -6.83 2.17 2.12
CA CYS A 52 -5.72 2.08 3.09
C CYS A 52 -4.57 3.03 2.72
N GLN A 53 -3.70 3.34 3.67
CA GLN A 53 -2.55 4.24 3.47
C GLN A 53 -1.68 3.79 2.30
N GLY A 54 -1.42 2.49 2.17
CA GLY A 54 -0.63 1.91 1.08
C GLY A 54 -1.26 2.04 -0.31
N ALA A 55 -2.50 2.51 -0.43
CA ALA A 55 -3.17 2.81 -1.69
C ALA A 55 -3.24 4.30 -2.03
N ARG A 56 -2.73 5.18 -1.16
CA ARG A 56 -2.72 6.63 -1.41
C ARG A 56 -1.70 7.01 -2.48
N LEU A 57 -2.04 8.02 -3.28
CA LEU A 57 -1.21 8.50 -4.39
C LEU A 57 0.20 8.91 -3.96
N ASN A 58 0.35 9.43 -2.74
CA ASN A 58 1.57 10.03 -2.21
C ASN A 58 2.25 9.20 -1.12
N VAL A 59 1.87 7.93 -0.94
CA VAL A 59 2.51 7.03 0.02
C VAL A 59 3.49 6.10 -0.70
N PHE A 60 4.77 6.16 -0.34
CA PHE A 60 5.82 5.37 -0.99
C PHE A 60 6.86 4.85 0.02
N PRO A 61 7.33 3.62 -0.13
CA PRO A 61 8.41 3.08 0.70
C PRO A 61 9.77 3.62 0.22
N SER A 62 10.72 3.74 1.15
CA SER A 62 12.14 3.73 0.79
C SER A 62 12.67 2.29 0.80
N GLY A 63 13.76 2.02 0.07
CA GLY A 63 14.41 0.70 0.11
C GLY A 63 14.82 0.29 1.53
N MET A 64 15.37 1.23 2.30
CA MET A 64 15.77 1.02 3.70
C MET A 64 14.56 0.72 4.59
N THR A 65 13.50 1.54 4.52
CA THR A 65 12.28 1.34 5.32
C THR A 65 11.64 -0.01 5.01
N ARG A 66 11.59 -0.39 3.75
CA ARG A 66 11.05 -1.68 3.31
C ARG A 66 11.81 -2.84 3.94
N GLN A 67 13.15 -2.81 3.91
CA GLN A 67 14.00 -3.84 4.52
C GLN A 67 13.87 -3.88 6.04
N MET A 68 13.81 -2.72 6.71
CA MET A 68 13.77 -2.64 8.16
C MET A 68 12.42 -3.01 8.77
N THR A 69 11.35 -3.02 7.98
CA THR A 69 9.97 -3.17 8.48
C THR A 69 9.22 -4.31 7.81
N GLU A 70 9.89 -5.18 7.06
CA GLU A 70 9.27 -6.24 6.26
C GLU A 70 8.16 -5.68 5.34
N GLY A 71 8.41 -4.49 4.77
CA GLY A 71 7.47 -3.79 3.90
C GLY A 71 6.25 -3.17 4.60
N ARG A 72 6.18 -3.16 5.93
CA ARG A 72 5.02 -2.65 6.67
C ARG A 72 4.85 -1.12 6.63
N LEU A 73 5.96 -0.38 6.65
CA LEU A 73 5.93 1.07 6.73
C LEU A 73 6.32 1.74 5.42
N ALA A 74 5.69 2.87 5.13
CA ALA A 74 5.97 3.73 3.99
C ALA A 74 5.86 5.20 4.37
N TYR A 75 6.45 6.10 3.60
CA TYR A 75 6.38 7.53 3.86
C TYR A 75 5.17 8.15 3.17
N LEU A 76 4.40 8.95 3.91
CA LEU A 76 3.43 9.88 3.37
C LEU A 76 4.14 11.15 2.88
N SER A 77 4.29 11.30 1.58
CA SER A 77 4.94 12.48 1.00
C SER A 77 3.97 13.67 0.93
N GLN A 78 4.40 14.80 1.48
CA GLN A 78 3.70 16.07 1.37
C GLN A 78 4.49 17.04 0.47
N ALA A 79 3.79 17.77 -0.39
CA ALA A 79 4.43 18.71 -1.31
C ALA A 79 5.19 19.79 -0.53
N GLY A 80 6.46 20.00 -0.90
CA GLY A 80 7.31 21.01 -0.27
C GLY A 80 7.83 20.65 1.13
N LYS A 81 7.56 19.44 1.63
CA LYS A 81 8.08 18.95 2.92
C LYS A 81 9.17 17.91 2.68
N GLU A 82 10.28 18.03 3.39
CA GLU A 82 11.27 16.95 3.48
C GLU A 82 10.69 15.77 4.26
N LEU A 83 11.00 14.56 3.82
CA LEU A 83 10.53 13.34 4.48
C LEU A 83 11.28 13.15 5.79
N SER A 84 10.52 12.79 6.83
CA SER A 84 11.02 12.48 8.16
C SER A 84 10.39 11.20 8.69
N ASP A 85 10.90 10.67 9.80
CA ASP A 85 10.32 9.49 10.46
C ASP A 85 8.87 9.73 10.91
N ASP A 86 8.50 11.00 11.19
CA ASP A 86 7.12 11.40 11.53
C ASP A 86 6.14 11.22 10.35
N ASP A 87 6.66 11.05 9.13
CA ASP A 87 5.85 10.81 7.93
C ASP A 87 5.64 9.30 7.67
N LEU A 88 6.16 8.41 8.51
CA LEU A 88 5.95 6.97 8.38
C LEU A 88 4.51 6.58 8.74
N VAL A 89 3.87 5.83 7.85
CA VAL A 89 2.54 5.27 8.02
C VAL A 89 2.55 3.77 7.82
N ASP A 90 1.71 3.05 8.56
CA ASP A 90 1.43 1.63 8.31
C ASP A 90 0.59 1.51 7.03
N ILE A 91 1.06 0.75 6.04
CA ILE A 91 0.40 0.62 4.74
C ILE A 91 -1.02 0.04 4.83
N PHE A 92 -1.34 -0.69 5.90
CA PHE A 92 -2.68 -1.27 6.11
C PHE A 92 -3.59 -0.38 6.95
N ALA A 93 -3.08 0.71 7.53
CA ALA A 93 -3.93 1.64 8.26
C ALA A 93 -5.00 2.24 7.32
N PRO A 94 -6.21 2.55 7.82
CA PRO A 94 -7.25 3.17 7.02
C PRO A 94 -6.80 4.51 6.42
N ALA A 95 -7.33 4.81 5.24
CA ALA A 95 -7.20 6.13 4.59
C ALA A 95 -8.57 6.57 4.08
N ASP A 96 -8.72 7.88 3.84
CA ASP A 96 -9.92 8.39 3.20
C ASP A 96 -9.99 7.84 1.76
N CYS A 97 -11.17 7.35 1.35
CA CYS A 97 -11.36 6.78 0.02
C CYS A 97 -11.17 7.82 -1.11
N SER A 98 -11.25 9.11 -0.81
CA SER A 98 -10.96 10.19 -1.76
C SER A 98 -9.45 10.37 -2.02
N GLU A 99 -8.59 9.80 -1.18
CA GLU A 99 -7.13 9.93 -1.27
C GLU A 99 -6.44 8.71 -1.91
N VAL A 100 -7.18 7.63 -2.15
CA VAL A 100 -6.63 6.40 -2.74
C VAL A 100 -6.75 6.39 -4.26
N THR A 101 -5.87 5.61 -4.90
CA THR A 101 -5.81 5.45 -6.35
C THR A 101 -5.58 3.99 -6.71
N SER A 102 -5.71 3.65 -8.00
CA SER A 102 -5.25 2.36 -8.52
C SER A 102 -3.76 2.16 -8.29
N LEU A 103 -3.32 0.90 -8.23
CA LEU A 103 -1.91 0.54 -8.09
C LEU A 103 -1.08 1.13 -9.25
N GLU A 104 -1.62 1.10 -10.45
CA GLU A 104 -0.99 1.73 -11.61
C GLU A 104 -0.84 3.24 -11.43
N GLY A 105 -1.89 3.93 -10.97
CA GLY A 105 -1.86 5.38 -10.73
C GLY A 105 -0.83 5.77 -9.67
N GLN A 106 -0.75 5.00 -8.58
CA GLN A 106 0.27 5.21 -7.54
C GLN A 106 1.68 5.04 -8.10
N LEU A 107 1.95 3.97 -8.86
CA LEU A 107 3.26 3.73 -9.47
C LEU A 107 3.64 4.79 -10.50
N ALA A 108 2.68 5.31 -11.26
CA ALA A 108 2.91 6.42 -12.19
C ALA A 108 3.31 7.70 -11.46
N ALA A 109 2.59 8.07 -10.40
CA ALA A 109 2.94 9.23 -9.56
C ALA A 109 4.32 9.10 -8.93
N MET A 110 4.68 7.89 -8.49
CA MET A 110 6.02 7.59 -7.95
C MET A 110 7.12 7.92 -8.96
N ARG A 111 6.96 7.48 -10.21
CA ARG A 111 7.95 7.69 -11.28
C ARG A 111 8.13 9.17 -11.58
N GLU A 112 7.05 9.93 -11.63
CA GLU A 112 7.11 11.38 -11.84
C GLU A 112 7.82 12.09 -10.68
N LEU A 113 7.54 11.71 -9.43
CA LEU A 113 8.23 12.26 -8.26
C LEU A 113 9.74 12.02 -8.32
N PHE A 114 10.17 10.80 -8.64
CA PHE A 114 11.59 10.48 -8.78
C PHE A 114 12.25 11.15 -9.98
N ARG A 115 11.50 11.40 -11.06
CA ARG A 115 11.98 12.20 -12.21
C ARG A 115 12.24 13.64 -11.80
N MET A 116 11.34 14.25 -11.03
CA MET A 116 11.48 15.64 -10.57
C MET A 116 12.65 15.83 -9.61
N LYS A 117 12.89 14.89 -8.68
CA LYS A 117 14.00 14.97 -7.71
C LYS A 117 15.41 14.84 -8.32
N ARG A 118 15.51 14.40 -9.59
CA ARG A 118 16.79 14.16 -10.27
C ARG A 118 17.22 15.30 -11.19
N ASN A 119 16.36 16.30 -11.38
CA ASN A 119 16.64 17.54 -12.12
C ASN A 119 16.98 18.67 -11.16
#